data_AF-A0A535SZ31-F1
#
_entry.id   AF-A0A535SZ31-F1
#
_cell.length_a   1.000
_cell.length_b   1.000
_cell.length_c   1.000
_cell.angle_alpha   90.00
_cell.angle_beta   90.00
_cell.angle_gamma   90.00
#
_symmetry.space_group_name_H-M   'P 1'
#
loop_
_entity.id
_entity.type
_entity.pdbx_description
1 polymer ?
#
loop_
_entity_poly.entity_id
_entity_poly.type
_entity_poly.pdbx_seq_one_letter_code
_entity_poly.pdbx_strand_id
1 'polypeptide(L)'
;MAKACQWPLASGRMEKAGPAPPNRAQPFTPPGTAERAGAPVGKGFLGYNTSVILIPGNGVIAQVGDYSGTAWTFTSFDRGQTWRLISPVPSPAQLGDISFVDSRHWWASRWGVLFKTNDAGQTWTPIRTVAPDVSGDWTFGPAQVIDANHAWLQMTSANRRDGATELMMTSDGGVNWTAANVPKPG
;
A
#
# COMPACT_ATOMS: atom_id res chain seq x y z
N MET A 1 -49.93 -9.13 48.61
CA MET A 1 -50.69 -9.98 47.67
C MET A 1 -49.65 -10.87 46.97
N ALA A 2 -49.62 -12.20 46.94
CA ALA A 2 -50.40 -13.30 47.48
C ALA A 2 -49.47 -14.55 47.60
N LYS A 3 -49.89 -15.56 48.36
CA LYS A 3 -49.25 -16.86 48.65
C LYS A 3 -49.20 -17.83 47.44
N ALA A 4 -48.28 -18.81 47.49
CA ALA A 4 -48.43 -20.28 47.26
C ALA A 4 -47.16 -20.86 46.55
N CYS A 5 -46.38 -21.83 47.06
CA CYS A 5 -46.61 -23.29 47.23
C CYS A 5 -47.26 -23.94 45.97
N GLN A 6 -46.78 -25.00 45.28
CA GLN A 6 -46.05 -26.22 45.68
C GLN A 6 -45.71 -27.17 44.47
N TRP A 7 -44.70 -28.04 44.66
CA TRP A 7 -44.42 -29.44 44.15
C TRP A 7 -44.24 -29.78 42.64
N PRO A 8 -43.64 -30.95 42.25
CA PRO A 8 -43.03 -32.05 43.03
C PRO A 8 -41.58 -32.47 42.64
N LEU A 9 -40.96 -33.25 43.55
CA LEU A 9 -39.78 -34.08 43.30
C LEU A 9 -40.14 -35.25 42.38
N ALA A 10 -39.45 -35.39 41.25
CA ALA A 10 -39.46 -36.60 40.43
C ALA A 10 -38.03 -37.14 40.32
N SER A 11 -37.82 -38.30 40.91
CA SER A 11 -36.62 -39.13 40.83
C SER A 11 -36.47 -39.72 39.43
N GLY A 12 -35.44 -39.30 38.70
CA GLY A 12 -35.02 -39.88 37.43
C GLY A 12 -33.51 -40.04 37.39
N ARG A 13 -33.04 -41.26 37.08
CA ARG A 13 -31.62 -41.62 36.91
C ARG A 13 -30.92 -40.63 35.98
N MET A 14 -29.78 -40.09 36.41
CA MET A 14 -28.84 -39.39 35.53
C MET A 14 -28.14 -40.43 34.64
N GLU A 15 -28.64 -40.65 33.43
CA GLU A 15 -27.83 -41.23 32.35
C GLU A 15 -26.75 -40.22 31.95
N LYS A 16 -25.50 -40.67 31.93
CA LYS A 16 -24.37 -39.86 31.43
C LYS A 16 -24.60 -39.56 29.95
N ALA A 17 -24.79 -38.28 29.62
CA ALA A 17 -24.75 -37.81 28.25
C ALA A 17 -23.36 -38.12 27.65
N GLY A 18 -23.34 -38.88 26.55
CA GLY A 18 -22.14 -39.07 25.72
C GLY A 18 -21.69 -37.74 25.09
N PRO A 19 -20.43 -37.63 24.63
CA PRO A 19 -19.91 -36.38 24.08
C PRO A 19 -20.71 -35.96 22.85
N ALA A 20 -21.06 -34.67 22.80
CA ALA A 20 -21.72 -34.06 21.65
C ALA A 20 -20.88 -34.25 20.37
N PRO A 21 -21.51 -34.52 19.21
CA PRO A 21 -20.77 -34.62 17.96
C PRO A 21 -20.09 -33.28 17.63
N PRO A 22 -18.93 -33.29 16.94
CA PRO A 22 -18.21 -32.06 16.62
C PRO A 22 -19.10 -31.17 15.75
N ASN A 23 -19.22 -29.92 16.19
CA ASN A 23 -20.01 -28.87 15.60
C ASN A 23 -19.62 -28.72 14.12
N ARG A 24 -20.47 -29.17 13.19
CA ARG A 24 -20.27 -28.93 11.76
C ARG A 24 -20.42 -27.43 11.55
N ALA A 25 -19.31 -26.74 11.30
CA ALA A 25 -19.32 -25.31 11.00
C ALA A 25 -20.30 -25.06 9.84
N GLN A 26 -21.41 -24.41 10.14
CA GLN A 26 -22.27 -23.81 9.14
C GLN A 26 -21.47 -22.66 8.51
N PRO A 27 -21.42 -22.52 7.18
CA PRO A 27 -20.80 -21.34 6.58
C PRO A 27 -21.55 -20.09 7.08
N PHE A 28 -20.81 -19.18 7.71
CA PHE A 28 -21.33 -17.86 8.04
C PHE A 28 -21.63 -17.12 6.73
N THR A 29 -22.91 -16.94 6.41
CA THR A 29 -23.34 -15.93 5.43
C THR A 29 -23.50 -14.60 6.15
N PRO A 30 -22.66 -13.59 5.87
CA PRO A 30 -22.87 -12.25 6.38
C PRO A 30 -24.21 -11.71 5.87
N PRO A 31 -24.95 -10.90 6.63
CA PRO A 31 -26.14 -10.24 6.12
C PRO A 31 -25.72 -9.22 5.05
N GLY A 32 -26.25 -9.40 3.84
CA GLY A 32 -26.39 -8.38 2.80
C GLY A 32 -25.24 -7.38 2.68
N THR A 33 -24.12 -7.80 2.10
CA THR A 33 -23.32 -6.85 1.31
C THR A 33 -23.59 -7.16 -0.14
N ALA A 34 -24.13 -6.15 -0.83
CA ALA A 34 -24.37 -6.18 -2.25
C ALA A 34 -23.18 -6.85 -2.96
N GLU A 35 -23.53 -7.79 -3.84
CA GLU A 35 -22.68 -8.31 -4.91
C GLU A 35 -21.67 -7.23 -5.30
N ARG A 36 -20.38 -7.44 -4.96
CA ARG A 36 -19.32 -6.54 -5.40
C ARG A 36 -19.45 -6.49 -6.92
N ALA A 37 -19.94 -5.36 -7.42
CA ALA A 37 -19.99 -5.08 -8.83
C ALA A 37 -18.66 -5.51 -9.43
N GLY A 38 -18.71 -6.46 -10.37
CA GLY A 38 -17.53 -6.90 -11.10
C GLY A 38 -16.78 -5.67 -11.59
N ALA A 39 -15.45 -5.73 -11.53
CA ALA A 39 -14.61 -4.65 -12.05
C ALA A 39 -15.16 -4.19 -13.41
N PRO A 40 -15.43 -2.89 -13.63
CA PRO A 40 -16.07 -2.47 -14.85
C PRO A 40 -15.12 -2.73 -16.03
N VAL A 41 -15.44 -3.72 -16.84
CA VAL A 41 -14.80 -3.94 -18.14
C VAL A 41 -15.43 -2.93 -19.11
N GLY A 42 -14.94 -1.69 -19.09
CA GLY A 42 -15.49 -0.60 -19.90
C GLY A 42 -14.40 0.34 -20.40
N LYS A 43 -14.33 0.52 -21.73
CA LYS A 43 -13.49 1.55 -22.36
C LYS A 43 -14.05 2.93 -22.01
N GLY A 44 -13.23 3.77 -21.37
CA GLY A 44 -13.43 5.22 -21.24
C GLY A 44 -14.76 5.64 -20.62
N PHE A 45 -14.78 5.81 -19.30
CA PHE A 45 -15.95 6.36 -18.61
C PHE A 45 -15.96 7.89 -18.69
N LEU A 46 -17.05 8.47 -19.19
CA LEU A 46 -17.38 9.87 -18.89
C LEU A 46 -17.41 10.03 -17.36
N GLY A 47 -16.57 10.90 -16.79
CA GLY A 47 -16.52 11.09 -15.34
C GLY A 47 -15.18 10.79 -14.65
N TYR A 48 -14.24 10.14 -15.35
CA TYR A 48 -12.97 9.71 -14.75
C TYR A 48 -11.78 10.31 -15.47
N ASN A 49 -10.80 10.78 -14.70
CA ASN A 49 -9.47 11.09 -15.18
C ASN A 49 -8.60 9.83 -15.07
N THR A 50 -7.94 9.45 -16.15
CA THR A 50 -7.02 8.31 -16.15
C THR A 50 -5.64 8.73 -16.62
N SER A 51 -4.63 8.45 -15.80
CA SER A 51 -3.21 8.57 -16.16
C SER A 51 -2.56 7.20 -16.18
N VAL A 52 -1.44 7.08 -16.89
CA VAL A 52 -0.68 5.83 -17.00
C VAL A 52 0.79 6.05 -16.68
N ILE A 53 1.39 5.05 -16.04
CA ILE A 53 2.83 4.96 -15.77
C ILE A 53 3.33 3.64 -16.34
N LEU A 54 4.44 3.67 -17.07
CA LEU A 54 5.06 2.46 -17.62
C LEU A 54 5.89 1.75 -16.55
N ILE A 55 5.74 0.43 -16.46
CA ILE A 55 6.59 -0.43 -15.65
C ILE A 55 7.64 -1.03 -16.59
N PRO A 56 8.94 -1.02 -16.24
CA PRO A 56 10.00 -1.60 -17.06
C PRO A 56 9.68 -3.03 -17.53
N GLY A 57 10.03 -3.31 -18.78
CA GLY A 57 9.88 -4.63 -19.40
C GLY A 57 8.51 -4.87 -20.03
N ASN A 58 7.42 -4.88 -19.25
CA ASN A 58 6.15 -5.38 -19.75
C ASN A 58 4.87 -4.91 -19.05
N GLY A 59 4.95 -3.96 -18.12
CA GLY A 59 3.79 -3.58 -17.31
C GLY A 59 3.33 -2.15 -17.52
N VAL A 60 2.09 -1.87 -17.10
CA VAL A 60 1.56 -0.51 -16.95
C VAL A 60 0.81 -0.39 -15.63
N ILE A 61 0.89 0.79 -15.02
CA ILE A 61 0.00 1.24 -13.96
C ILE A 61 -1.02 2.18 -14.58
N ALA A 62 -2.30 1.98 -14.33
CA ALA A 62 -3.37 2.94 -14.62
C ALA A 62 -3.89 3.51 -13.31
N GLN A 63 -3.79 4.83 -13.14
CA GLN A 63 -4.41 5.55 -12.04
C GLN A 63 -5.71 6.16 -12.56
N VAL A 64 -6.83 5.80 -11.93
CA VAL A 64 -8.16 6.21 -12.34
C VAL A 64 -8.76 6.98 -11.19
N GLY A 65 -9.11 8.24 -11.40
CA GLY A 65 -9.77 9.08 -10.39
C GLY A 65 -11.09 9.62 -10.90
N ASP A 66 -12.07 9.81 -10.01
CA ASP A 66 -13.31 10.51 -10.31
C ASP A 66 -13.30 11.96 -9.80
N TYR A 67 -14.32 12.72 -10.18
CA TYR A 67 -14.49 14.11 -9.72
C TYR A 67 -14.88 14.24 -8.24
N SER A 68 -15.21 13.15 -7.55
CA SER A 68 -15.50 13.15 -6.12
C SER A 68 -14.23 13.01 -5.25
N GLY A 69 -13.07 12.79 -5.89
CA GLY A 69 -11.79 12.61 -5.22
C GLY A 69 -11.46 11.15 -4.91
N THR A 70 -12.28 10.19 -5.36
CA THR A 70 -11.96 8.77 -5.22
C THR A 70 -10.97 8.36 -6.30
N ALA A 71 -9.94 7.60 -5.93
CA ALA A 71 -8.94 7.11 -6.85
C ALA A 71 -8.71 5.60 -6.68
N TRP A 72 -8.49 4.93 -7.80
CA TRP A 72 -8.13 3.54 -7.91
C TRP A 72 -6.84 3.42 -8.69
N THR A 73 -6.14 2.31 -8.48
CA THR A 73 -4.93 2.04 -9.23
C THR A 73 -4.88 0.59 -9.63
N PHE A 74 -4.58 0.38 -10.90
CA PHE A 74 -4.56 -0.92 -11.52
C PHE A 74 -3.20 -1.17 -12.14
N THR A 75 -2.80 -2.44 -12.16
CA THR A 75 -1.63 -2.92 -12.91
C THR A 75 -2.10 -3.84 -14.01
N SER A 76 -1.40 -3.80 -15.15
CA SER A 76 -1.54 -4.79 -16.22
C SER A 76 -0.16 -5.19 -16.71
N PHE A 77 0.01 -6.49 -16.98
CA PHE A 77 1.26 -7.08 -17.50
C PHE A 77 1.03 -7.84 -18.81
N ASP A 78 -0.17 -7.74 -19.38
CA ASP A 78 -0.61 -8.43 -20.60
C ASP A 78 -1.09 -7.43 -21.66
N ARG A 79 -0.44 -6.25 -21.69
CA ARG A 79 -0.75 -5.13 -22.61
C ARG A 79 -2.18 -4.59 -22.46
N GLY A 80 -2.69 -4.55 -21.24
CA GLY A 80 -4.00 -3.98 -20.92
C GLY A 80 -5.19 -4.90 -21.19
N GLN A 81 -4.96 -6.20 -21.40
CA GLN A 81 -6.04 -7.19 -21.56
C GLN A 81 -6.72 -7.48 -20.24
N THR A 82 -5.94 -7.60 -19.16
CA THR A 82 -6.43 -7.74 -17.80
C THR A 82 -5.80 -6.71 -16.88
N TRP A 83 -6.56 -6.33 -15.86
CA TRP A 83 -6.20 -5.30 -14.89
C TRP A 83 -6.41 -5.83 -13.48
N ARG A 84 -5.43 -5.60 -12.61
CA ARG A 84 -5.49 -5.96 -11.20
C ARG A 84 -5.41 -4.71 -10.35
N LEU A 85 -6.41 -4.50 -9.49
CA LEU A 85 -6.39 -3.43 -8.49
C LEU A 85 -5.19 -3.65 -7.55
N ILE A 86 -4.41 -2.60 -7.29
CA ILE A 86 -3.34 -2.62 -6.31
C ILE A 86 -3.71 -1.81 -5.08
N SER A 87 -3.20 -2.24 -3.92
CA SER A 87 -3.38 -1.52 -2.67
C SER A 87 -2.72 -0.14 -2.77
N PRO A 88 -3.32 0.90 -2.16
CA PRO A 88 -2.67 2.19 -2.07
C PRO A 88 -1.35 2.06 -1.32
N VAL A 89 -0.36 2.84 -1.74
CA VAL A 89 0.88 2.97 -0.98
C VAL A 89 0.54 3.55 0.40
N PRO A 90 1.14 3.06 1.49
CA PRO A 90 0.90 3.64 2.81
C PRO A 90 1.24 5.14 2.86
N SER A 91 0.37 5.90 3.52
CA SER A 91 0.57 7.34 3.76
C SER A 91 1.89 7.56 4.54
N PRO A 92 2.70 8.57 4.19
CA PRO A 92 2.38 9.67 3.27
C PRO A 92 2.67 9.41 1.79
N ALA A 93 3.22 8.25 1.41
CA ALA A 93 3.63 7.98 0.03
C ALA A 93 2.42 7.83 -0.92
N GLN A 94 2.60 8.30 -2.15
CA GLN A 94 1.61 8.22 -3.22
C GLN A 94 2.21 7.52 -4.43
N LEU A 95 1.36 6.96 -5.29
CA LEU A 95 1.82 6.21 -6.46
C LEU A 95 2.52 7.09 -7.52
N GLY A 96 2.32 8.41 -7.46
CA GLY A 96 3.07 9.37 -8.28
C GLY A 96 4.54 9.46 -7.90
N ASP A 97 4.91 8.99 -6.70
CA ASP A 97 6.27 9.00 -6.19
C ASP A 97 6.94 7.62 -6.27
N ILE A 98 6.60 6.83 -7.29
CA ILE A 98 7.13 5.48 -7.49
C ILE A 98 8.28 5.45 -8.47
N SER A 99 9.29 4.66 -8.14
CA SER A 99 10.39 4.32 -9.01
C SER A 99 10.58 2.82 -9.10
N PHE A 100 10.98 2.35 -10.28
CA PHE A 100 11.00 0.94 -10.64
C PHE A 100 12.42 0.42 -10.72
N VAL A 101 12.73 -0.66 -10.00
CA VAL A 101 13.94 -1.48 -10.25
C VAL A 101 13.67 -2.39 -11.44
N ASP A 102 12.54 -3.09 -11.42
CA ASP A 102 12.07 -3.97 -12.47
C ASP A 102 10.54 -4.09 -12.45
N SER A 103 9.98 -5.10 -13.13
CA SER A 103 8.54 -5.31 -13.23
C SER A 103 7.84 -5.66 -11.91
N ARG A 104 8.59 -6.03 -10.86
CA ARG A 104 8.07 -6.49 -9.57
C ARG A 104 8.61 -5.73 -8.36
N HIS A 105 9.81 -5.17 -8.43
CA HIS A 105 10.48 -4.52 -7.31
C HIS A 105 10.47 -3.00 -7.46
N TRP A 106 9.70 -2.30 -6.62
CA TRP A 106 9.52 -0.85 -6.75
C TRP A 106 9.74 -0.15 -5.41
N TRP A 107 10.03 1.14 -5.49
CA TRP A 107 10.20 2.05 -4.37
C TRP A 107 9.11 3.12 -4.43
N ALA A 108 8.65 3.60 -3.28
CA ALA A 108 7.74 4.73 -3.18
C ALA A 108 8.18 5.66 -2.06
N SER A 109 8.18 6.97 -2.28
CA SER A 109 8.81 7.93 -1.36
C SER A 109 8.04 9.24 -1.22
N ARG A 110 7.71 9.67 0.00
CA ARG A 110 7.11 11.01 0.24
C ARG A 110 7.37 11.49 1.66
N TRP A 111 7.61 12.79 1.81
CA TRP A 111 7.78 13.47 3.11
C TRP A 111 8.71 12.73 4.09
N GLY A 112 9.87 12.29 3.61
CA GLY A 112 10.85 11.64 4.48
C GLY A 112 10.64 10.13 4.66
N VAL A 113 9.54 9.56 4.16
CA VAL A 113 9.22 8.14 4.30
C VAL A 113 9.45 7.39 3.00
N LEU A 114 10.05 6.21 3.09
CA LEU A 114 10.35 5.34 1.96
C LEU A 114 9.69 3.96 2.16
N PHE A 115 9.14 3.41 1.09
CA PHE A 115 8.52 2.09 1.05
C PHE A 115 9.05 1.28 -0.13
N LYS A 116 9.03 -0.05 0.00
CA LYS A 116 9.35 -0.99 -1.06
C LYS A 116 8.23 -2.00 -1.26
N THR A 117 8.08 -2.43 -2.50
CA THR A 117 7.29 -3.61 -2.86
C THR A 117 8.19 -4.61 -3.58
N ASN A 118 7.93 -5.90 -3.37
CA ASN A 118 8.60 -7.01 -4.09
C ASN A 118 7.60 -7.83 -4.92
N ASP A 119 6.34 -7.36 -5.02
CA ASP A 119 5.23 -8.09 -5.62
C ASP A 119 4.39 -7.23 -6.57
N ALA A 120 5.04 -6.27 -7.24
CA ALA A 120 4.42 -5.34 -8.17
C ALA A 120 3.30 -4.49 -7.53
N GLY A 121 3.59 -3.95 -6.34
CA GLY A 121 2.73 -3.01 -5.63
C GLY A 121 1.52 -3.62 -4.93
N GLN A 122 1.45 -4.94 -4.78
CA GLN A 122 0.36 -5.58 -4.02
C GLN A 122 0.54 -5.34 -2.52
N THR A 123 1.78 -5.44 -2.05
CA THR A 123 2.17 -5.15 -0.67
C THR A 123 3.36 -4.21 -0.63
N TRP A 124 3.38 -3.36 0.41
CA TRP A 124 4.40 -2.34 0.63
C TRP A 124 4.97 -2.49 2.03
N THR A 125 6.29 -2.46 2.13
CA THR A 125 7.05 -2.55 3.38
C THR A 125 7.78 -1.22 3.60
N PRO A 126 7.63 -0.56 4.77
CA PRO A 126 8.38 0.64 5.08
C PRO A 126 9.87 0.30 5.22
N ILE A 127 10.73 1.19 4.71
CA ILE A 127 12.16 1.16 4.99
C ILE A 127 12.44 2.12 6.13
N ARG A 128 13.09 1.62 7.17
CA ARG A 128 13.64 2.48 8.21
C ARG A 128 14.90 3.14 7.66
N THR A 129 14.76 4.35 7.17
CA THR A 129 15.86 5.14 6.62
C THR A 129 16.67 5.78 7.75
N VAL A 130 17.98 5.80 7.58
CA VAL A 130 18.95 6.51 8.40
C VAL A 130 19.69 7.44 7.45
N ALA A 131 19.17 8.65 7.29
CA ALA A 131 19.93 9.71 6.64
C ALA A 131 20.62 10.54 7.73
N PRO A 132 21.92 10.87 7.58
CA PRO A 132 22.58 11.79 8.48
C PRO A 132 21.87 13.15 8.36
N ASP A 133 21.21 13.53 9.46
CA ASP A 133 20.57 14.84 9.65
C ASP A 133 19.37 15.19 8.75
N VAL A 134 18.41 14.27 8.58
CA VAL A 134 17.01 14.63 8.19
C VAL A 134 16.24 15.31 9.34
N SER A 135 16.91 16.10 10.18
CA SER A 135 16.24 16.79 11.28
C SER A 135 15.21 17.79 10.74
N GLY A 136 13.98 17.67 11.23
CA GLY A 136 12.94 18.70 11.27
C GLY A 136 12.26 19.11 9.97
N ASP A 137 13.02 19.56 8.96
CA ASP A 137 12.48 20.33 7.83
C ASP A 137 12.93 19.88 6.44
N TRP A 138 13.77 18.86 6.38
CA TRP A 138 14.17 18.24 5.12
C TRP A 138 13.08 17.34 4.56
N THR A 139 12.78 17.52 3.28
CA THR A 139 11.91 16.64 2.50
C THR A 139 12.67 16.13 1.29
N PHE A 140 12.26 14.99 0.74
CA PHE A 140 12.80 14.48 -0.51
C PHE A 140 11.70 14.18 -1.51
N GLY A 141 12.04 14.31 -2.78
CA GLY A 141 11.19 13.89 -3.90
C GLY A 141 11.29 12.39 -4.18
N PRO A 142 10.73 11.93 -5.31
CA PRO A 142 10.80 10.54 -5.74
C PRO A 142 12.25 10.05 -5.86
N ALA A 143 12.60 9.00 -5.12
CA ALA A 143 13.92 8.38 -5.23
C ALA A 143 14.14 7.86 -6.65
N GLN A 144 15.23 8.22 -7.32
CA GLN A 144 15.62 7.70 -8.63
C GLN A 144 16.39 6.40 -8.43
N VAL A 145 15.82 5.28 -8.87
CA VAL A 145 16.33 3.94 -8.55
C VAL A 145 17.09 3.37 -9.74
N ILE A 146 18.30 2.85 -9.47
CA ILE A 146 19.13 2.16 -10.46
C ILE A 146 18.90 0.66 -10.34
N ASP A 147 18.98 0.15 -9.11
CA ASP A 147 18.74 -1.25 -8.78
C ASP A 147 18.23 -1.40 -7.33
N ALA A 148 18.13 -2.63 -6.83
CA ALA A 148 17.62 -2.91 -5.48
C ALA A 148 18.42 -2.25 -4.34
N ASN A 149 19.70 -1.93 -4.58
CA ASN A 149 20.64 -1.40 -3.61
C ASN A 149 21.01 0.06 -3.89
N HIS A 150 21.04 0.48 -5.15
CA HIS A 150 21.52 1.79 -5.57
C HIS A 150 20.39 2.73 -5.98
N ALA A 151 20.32 3.87 -5.32
CA ALA A 151 19.36 4.92 -5.65
C ALA A 151 19.90 6.31 -5.28
N TRP A 152 19.26 7.33 -5.85
CA TRP A 152 19.57 8.73 -5.62
C TRP A 152 18.29 9.46 -5.19
N LEU A 153 18.40 10.49 -4.36
CA LEU A 153 17.29 11.38 -4.08
C LEU A 153 17.77 12.82 -3.96
N GLN A 154 16.90 13.74 -4.34
CA GLN A 154 17.08 15.14 -4.06
C GLN A 154 16.40 15.45 -2.73
N MET A 155 17.13 16.09 -1.82
CA MET A 155 16.62 16.65 -0.59
C MET A 155 16.48 18.16 -0.70
N THR A 156 15.43 18.71 -0.12
CA THR A 156 15.18 20.14 -0.04
C THR A 156 14.77 20.51 1.39
N SER A 157 15.38 21.54 1.96
CA SER A 157 14.97 22.14 3.24
C SER A 157 14.16 23.41 2.99
N ALA A 158 13.02 23.52 3.68
CA ALA A 158 12.17 24.70 3.62
C ALA A 158 12.71 25.88 4.45
N ASN A 159 13.53 25.63 5.48
CA ASN A 159 13.96 26.66 6.42
C ASN A 159 15.41 27.14 6.21
N ARG A 160 16.19 26.48 5.35
CA ARG A 160 17.51 26.98 4.98
C ARG A 160 17.37 28.14 3.98
N ARG A 161 17.86 29.33 4.38
CA ARG A 161 17.68 30.62 3.67
C ARG A 161 18.29 30.66 2.27
N ASP A 162 19.17 29.73 1.95
CA ASP A 162 19.83 29.54 0.66
C ASP A 162 19.06 28.58 -0.28
N GLY A 163 17.90 28.06 0.14
CA GLY A 163 17.17 27.06 -0.63
C GLY A 163 17.97 25.77 -0.79
N ALA A 164 18.74 25.40 0.25
CA ALA A 164 19.66 24.28 0.23
C ALA A 164 18.99 23.03 -0.34
N THR A 165 19.50 22.63 -1.49
CA THR A 165 19.17 21.36 -2.13
C THR A 165 20.41 20.50 -2.04
N GLU A 166 20.26 19.29 -1.50
CA GLU A 166 21.34 18.33 -1.39
C GLU A 166 21.00 17.08 -2.20
N LEU A 167 22.01 16.52 -2.86
CA LEU A 167 21.88 15.26 -3.56
C LEU A 167 22.38 14.15 -2.65
N MET A 168 21.56 13.12 -2.45
CA MET A 168 21.94 11.95 -1.66
C MET A 168 21.98 10.71 -2.52
N MET A 169 22.84 9.78 -2.13
CA MET A 169 22.95 8.46 -2.74
C MET A 169 22.96 7.37 -1.66
N THR A 170 22.34 6.23 -1.99
CA THR A 170 22.36 5.01 -1.18
C THR A 170 22.94 3.86 -2.00
N SER A 171 23.64 2.96 -1.31
CA SER A 171 24.18 1.71 -1.88
C SER A 171 23.72 0.47 -1.12
N ASP A 172 22.76 0.62 -0.19
CA ASP A 172 22.23 -0.46 0.65
C ASP A 172 20.70 -0.53 0.62
N GLY A 173 20.11 -0.05 -0.46
CA GLY A 173 18.69 -0.13 -0.70
C GLY A 173 17.90 0.90 0.11
N GLY A 174 18.49 2.07 0.36
CA GLY A 174 17.81 3.20 1.00
C GLY A 174 17.81 3.12 2.51
N VAL A 175 18.59 2.21 3.12
CA VAL A 175 18.72 2.13 4.57
C VAL A 175 19.63 3.25 5.05
N ASN A 176 20.79 3.47 4.42
CA ASN A 176 21.68 4.58 4.68
C ASN A 176 21.83 5.47 3.44
N TRP A 177 21.86 6.78 3.67
CA TRP A 177 22.03 7.79 2.62
C TRP A 177 23.26 8.64 2.91
N THR A 178 24.01 8.97 1.87
CA THR A 178 25.22 9.80 1.97
C THR A 178 25.15 10.95 0.97
N ALA A 179 25.66 12.11 1.36
CA ALA A 179 25.74 13.26 0.48
C ALA A 179 26.64 12.94 -0.71
N ALA A 180 26.14 13.23 -1.90
CA ALA A 180 26.86 13.01 -3.14
C ALA A 180 27.43 14.33 -3.66
N ASN A 181 28.72 14.30 -3.99
CA ASN A 181 29.41 15.44 -4.58
C ASN A 181 29.18 15.46 -6.09
N VAL A 182 28.53 16.52 -6.58
CA VAL A 182 28.43 16.82 -8.02
C VAL A 182 29.38 17.97 -8.39
N PRO A 183 29.98 17.94 -9.59
CA PRO A 183 30.79 19.06 -10.06
C PRO A 183 29.99 20.37 -10.06
N LYS A 184 30.59 21.46 -9.56
CA LYS A 184 29.99 22.79 -9.66
C LYS A 184 30.40 23.42 -10.99
N PRO A 185 29.47 23.99 -11.78
CA PRO A 185 29.85 24.88 -12.86
C PRO A 185 30.66 26.03 -12.26
N GLY A 186 31.84 26.30 -12.84
CA GLY A 186 32.72 27.38 -12.41
C GLY A 186 32.15 28.77 -12.70
#